data_AF-A0A7S4VNC9-F1
#
_entry.id   AF-A0A7S4VNC9-F1
#
_cell.length_a   1.000
_cell.length_b   1.000
_cell.length_c   1.000
_cell.angle_alpha   90.00
_cell.angle_beta   90.00
_cell.angle_gamma   90.00
#
_symmetry.space_group_name_H-M   'P 1'
#
loop_
_entity.id
_entity.type
_entity.pdbx_description
1 polymer ?
#
loop_
_entity_poly.entity_id
_entity_poly.type
_entity_poly.pdbx_seq_one_letter_code
_entity_poly.pdbx_strand_id
1 'polypeptide(L)'
;RADRGVVLEAVRRSGRALGFAAGELRASREVVLAAVRQNGRVLCEAAPELCGDREVVLEAVRQNGSALAFSALGLRGDREVVLAAVRQDGYALEYVAEELRGDREVAQAAEDLQRSWLETLSLM
;
A
#
# COMPACT_ATOMS: atom_id res chain seq x y z
N ARG A 1 19.86 9.28 -20.90
CA ARG A 1 18.50 9.77 -20.62
C ARG A 1 17.65 8.55 -20.35
N ALA A 2 17.41 8.20 -19.08
CA ALA A 2 16.31 7.29 -18.79
C ALA A 2 15.03 8.08 -19.14
N ASP A 3 14.22 7.59 -20.08
CA ASP A 3 13.02 8.29 -20.53
C ASP A 3 11.95 8.29 -19.44
N ARG A 4 12.15 9.13 -18.41
CA ARG A 4 11.26 9.33 -17.27
C ARG A 4 9.83 9.60 -17.72
N GLY A 5 9.65 10.37 -18.79
CA GLY A 5 8.33 10.65 -19.36
C GLY A 5 7.63 9.40 -19.90
N VAL A 6 8.37 8.54 -20.63
CA VAL A 6 7.84 7.27 -21.15
C VAL A 6 7.50 6.33 -19.99
N VAL A 7 8.36 6.25 -18.98
CA VAL A 7 8.10 5.43 -17.79
C VAL A 7 6.90 5.96 -17.01
N LEU A 8 6.75 7.27 -16.83
CA LEU A 8 5.59 7.88 -16.17
C LEU A 8 4.28 7.53 -16.88
N GLU A 9 4.25 7.63 -18.21
CA GLU A 9 3.07 7.24 -18.99
C GLU A 9 2.80 5.74 -18.90
N ALA A 10 3.85 4.90 -18.90
CA ALA A 10 3.70 3.46 -18.74
C ALA A 10 3.15 3.09 -17.35
N VAL A 11 3.68 3.66 -16.26
CA VAL A 11 3.20 3.37 -14.89
C VAL A 11 1.79 3.86 -14.65
N ARG A 12 1.38 4.97 -15.29
CA ARG A 12 0.00 5.47 -15.24
C ARG A 12 -1.00 4.51 -15.87
N ARG A 13 -0.59 3.77 -16.90
CA ARG A 13 -1.43 2.73 -17.55
C ARG A 13 -1.36 1.40 -16.82
N SER A 14 -0.20 1.08 -16.25
CA SER A 14 0.02 -0.15 -15.50
C SER A 14 1.11 0.05 -14.47
N GLY A 15 0.76 0.05 -13.18
CA GLY A 15 1.74 0.20 -12.10
C GLY A 15 2.88 -0.83 -12.16
N ARG A 16 2.63 -2.02 -12.74
CA ARG A 16 3.65 -3.08 -12.92
C ARG A 16 4.81 -2.67 -13.84
N ALA A 17 4.63 -1.63 -14.67
CA ALA A 17 5.71 -1.10 -15.50
C ALA A 17 6.91 -0.61 -14.67
N LEU A 18 6.71 -0.28 -13.39
CA LEU A 18 7.78 0.08 -12.46
C LEU A 18 8.85 -1.02 -12.35
N GLY A 19 8.45 -2.29 -12.39
CA GLY A 19 9.35 -3.45 -12.34
C GLY A 19 10.26 -3.62 -13.56
N PHE A 20 10.09 -2.79 -14.60
CA PHE A 20 11.00 -2.73 -15.76
C PHE A 20 11.83 -1.45 -15.80
N ALA A 21 11.54 -0.49 -14.90
CA ALA A 21 12.25 0.77 -14.84
C ALA A 21 13.67 0.59 -14.27
N ALA A 22 14.59 1.47 -14.69
CA ALA A 22 15.93 1.54 -14.12
C ALA A 22 15.88 1.88 -12.62
N GLY A 23 16.90 1.49 -11.87
CA GLY A 23 16.96 1.70 -10.41
C GLY A 23 16.73 3.16 -9.99
N GLU A 24 17.29 4.11 -10.74
CA GLU A 24 17.09 5.55 -10.52
C GLU A 24 15.61 5.97 -10.56
N LEU A 25 14.81 5.35 -11.44
CA LEU A 25 13.38 5.62 -11.56
C LEU A 25 12.55 4.88 -10.50
N ARG A 26 13.02 3.72 -10.03
CA ARG A 26 12.44 3.03 -8.86
C ARG A 26 12.72 3.77 -7.55
N ALA A 27 13.77 4.59 -7.51
CA ALA A 27 14.05 5.53 -6.42
C ALA A 27 13.37 6.89 -6.61
N SER A 28 12.71 7.13 -7.76
CA SER A 28 12.01 8.38 -8.02
C SER A 28 10.63 8.34 -7.39
N ARG A 29 10.48 9.08 -6.29
CA ARG A 29 9.21 9.23 -5.54
C ARG A 29 8.00 9.48 -6.43
N GLU A 30 8.10 10.38 -7.40
CA GLU A 30 7.00 10.70 -8.32
C GLU A 30 6.55 9.49 -9.15
N VAL A 31 7.51 8.71 -9.65
CA VAL A 31 7.25 7.55 -10.51
C VAL A 31 6.65 6.42 -9.69
N VAL A 32 7.20 6.18 -8.49
CA VAL A 32 6.67 5.20 -7.55
C VAL A 32 5.26 5.57 -7.09
N LEU A 33 5.01 6.84 -6.74
CA LEU A 33 3.67 7.31 -6.38
C LEU A 33 2.65 7.09 -7.50
N ALA A 34 3.03 7.38 -8.74
CA ALA A 34 2.16 7.12 -9.89
C ALA A 34 1.88 5.62 -10.07
N ALA A 35 2.86 4.76 -9.82
CA ALA A 35 2.72 3.31 -9.92
C ALA A 35 1.87 2.71 -8.79
N VAL A 36 2.10 3.09 -7.52
CA VAL A 36 1.36 2.55 -6.37
C VAL A 36 -0.11 2.96 -6.41
N ARG A 37 -0.42 4.14 -6.92
CA ARG A 37 -1.80 4.60 -7.18
C ARG A 37 -2.58 3.68 -8.13
N GLN A 38 -1.88 3.00 -9.04
CA GLN A 38 -2.48 2.03 -9.95
C GLN A 38 -2.50 0.62 -9.35
N ASN A 39 -1.51 0.25 -8.55
CA ASN A 39 -1.44 -1.04 -7.89
C ASN A 39 -0.54 -0.97 -6.65
N GLY A 40 -1.12 -0.99 -5.45
CA GLY A 40 -0.37 -0.89 -4.19
C GLY A 40 0.72 -1.94 -4.02
N ARG A 41 0.57 -3.14 -4.61
CA ARG A 41 1.55 -4.23 -4.49
C ARG A 41 2.90 -3.93 -5.17
N VAL A 42 2.94 -2.95 -6.07
CA VAL A 42 4.20 -2.58 -6.76
C VAL A 42 5.17 -1.83 -5.86
N LEU A 43 4.79 -1.55 -4.61
CA LEU A 43 5.70 -1.07 -3.57
C LEU A 43 6.92 -2.01 -3.42
N CYS A 44 6.78 -3.31 -3.68
CA CYS A 44 7.91 -4.25 -3.66
C CYS A 44 8.98 -3.98 -4.73
N GLU A 45 8.64 -3.24 -5.79
CA GLU A 45 9.57 -2.85 -6.87
C GLU A 45 10.21 -1.47 -6.62
N ALA A 46 9.74 -0.73 -5.62
CA ALA A 46 10.31 0.56 -5.25
C ALA A 46 11.69 0.38 -4.61
N ALA A 47 12.50 1.43 -4.67
CA ALA A 47 13.76 1.43 -3.93
C ALA A 47 13.51 1.35 -2.41
N PRO A 48 14.36 0.68 -1.63
CA PRO A 48 14.15 0.47 -0.20
C PRO A 48 13.88 1.74 0.61
N GLU A 49 14.46 2.87 0.19
CA GLU A 49 14.28 4.17 0.82
C GLU A 49 12.82 4.65 0.73
N LEU A 50 12.13 4.33 -0.36
CA LEU A 50 10.71 4.68 -0.57
C LEU A 50 9.75 3.70 0.10
N CYS A 51 10.20 2.49 0.44
CA CYS A 51 9.41 1.57 1.29
C CYS A 51 9.28 2.08 2.73
N GLY A 52 10.15 3.01 3.14
CA GLY A 52 10.04 3.75 4.40
C GLY A 52 9.38 5.12 4.29
N ASP A 53 9.02 5.57 3.08
CA ASP A 53 8.29 6.82 2.88
C ASP A 53 6.83 6.61 3.26
N ARG A 54 6.43 7.26 4.35
CA ARG A 54 5.10 7.14 4.94
C ARG A 54 3.99 7.44 3.96
N GLU A 55 4.11 8.49 3.14
CA GLU A 55 3.05 8.86 2.20
C GLU A 55 2.96 7.87 1.04
N VAL A 56 4.09 7.37 0.54
CA VAL A 56 4.13 6.35 -0.51
C VAL A 56 3.45 5.07 -0.03
N VAL A 57 3.80 4.64 1.19
CA VAL A 57 3.23 3.42 1.80
C VAL A 57 1.76 3.60 2.10
N LEU A 58 1.35 4.76 2.63
CA LEU A 58 -0.06 5.07 2.90
C LEU A 58 -0.90 5.01 1.61
N GLU A 59 -0.38 5.52 0.51
CA GLU A 59 -1.05 5.45 -0.79
C GLU A 59 -1.11 4.00 -1.31
N ALA A 60 -0.03 3.22 -1.11
CA ALA A 60 0.01 1.82 -1.50
C ALA A 60 -1.01 0.97 -0.73
N VAL A 61 -1.11 1.14 0.60
CA VAL A 61 -2.05 0.36 1.43
C VAL A 61 -3.51 0.72 1.16
N ARG A 62 -3.79 1.97 0.77
CA ARG A 62 -5.13 2.38 0.32
C ARG A 62 -5.58 1.68 -0.96
N GLN A 63 -4.63 1.32 -1.83
CA GLN A 63 -4.91 0.56 -3.04
C GLN A 63 -4.94 -0.95 -2.80
N ASN A 64 -4.10 -1.44 -1.88
CA ASN A 64 -4.05 -2.84 -1.49
C ASN A 64 -3.45 -2.97 -0.08
N GLY A 65 -4.24 -3.39 0.91
CA GLY A 65 -3.83 -3.46 2.32
C GLY A 65 -2.66 -4.41 2.54
N SER A 66 -2.54 -5.48 1.74
CA SER A 66 -1.39 -6.38 1.79
C SER A 66 -0.07 -5.70 1.36
N ALA A 67 -0.10 -4.50 0.77
CA ALA A 67 1.11 -3.71 0.48
C ALA A 67 1.89 -3.35 1.76
N LEU A 68 1.25 -3.40 2.93
CA LEU A 68 1.90 -3.23 4.23
C LEU A 68 3.09 -4.21 4.42
N ALA A 69 2.99 -5.41 3.82
CA ALA A 69 4.06 -6.41 3.82
C ALA A 69 5.38 -5.92 3.19
N PHE A 70 5.31 -4.96 2.26
CA PHE A 70 6.48 -4.42 1.56
C PHE A 70 7.00 -3.11 2.16
N SER A 71 6.31 -2.56 3.16
CA SER A 71 6.76 -1.37 3.87
C SER A 71 7.91 -1.68 4.82
N ALA A 72 8.68 -0.64 5.17
CA ALA A 72 9.66 -0.70 6.24
C ALA A 72 9.00 -1.10 7.57
N LEU A 73 9.70 -1.89 8.39
CA LEU A 73 9.17 -2.42 9.65
C LEU A 73 8.60 -1.33 10.57
N GLY A 74 9.23 -0.14 10.60
CA GLY A 74 8.76 0.98 11.41
C GLY A 74 7.35 1.48 11.05
N LEU A 75 6.92 1.34 9.79
CA LEU A 75 5.59 1.76 9.34
C LEU A 75 4.50 0.70 9.62
N ARG A 76 4.89 -0.54 9.93
CA ARG A 76 3.96 -1.58 10.39
C ARG A 76 3.45 -1.33 11.81
N GLY A 77 4.10 -0.42 12.54
CA GLY A 77 3.65 0.13 13.82
C GLY A 77 3.08 1.55 13.71
N ASP A 78 2.98 2.13 12.51
CA ASP A 78 2.33 3.44 12.33
C ASP A 78 0.81 3.24 12.34
N ARG A 79 0.15 3.80 13.35
CA ARG A 79 -1.29 3.61 13.57
C ARG A 79 -2.13 4.01 12.36
N GLU A 80 -1.82 5.11 11.69
CA GLU A 80 -2.61 5.56 10.53
C GLU A 80 -2.42 4.62 9.34
N VAL A 81 -1.18 4.22 9.06
CA VAL A 81 -0.86 3.29 7.98
C VAL A 81 -1.50 1.93 8.21
N VAL A 82 -1.42 1.41 9.43
CA VAL A 82 -2.04 0.13 9.83
C VAL A 82 -3.55 0.19 9.70
N LEU A 83 -4.20 1.22 10.23
CA LEU A 83 -5.65 1.37 10.13
C LEU A 83 -6.10 1.50 8.66
N ALA A 84 -5.34 2.23 7.84
CA ALA A 84 -5.62 2.32 6.41
C ALA A 84 -5.49 0.95 5.71
N ALA A 85 -4.46 0.18 6.03
CA ALA A 85 -4.24 -1.15 5.47
C ALA A 85 -5.35 -2.14 5.87
N VAL A 86 -5.67 -2.20 7.17
CA VAL A 86 -6.67 -3.12 7.71
C VAL A 86 -8.09 -2.78 7.24
N ARG A 87 -8.42 -1.49 7.12
CA ARG A 87 -9.70 -1.05 6.52
C ARG A 87 -9.80 -1.33 5.04
N GLN A 88 -8.67 -1.47 4.34
CA GLN A 88 -8.67 -1.85 2.92
C GLN A 88 -8.82 -3.37 2.77
N ASP A 89 -8.06 -4.13 3.56
CA ASP A 89 -8.04 -5.58 3.57
C ASP A 89 -7.76 -6.09 4.99
N GLY A 90 -8.75 -6.75 5.60
CA GLY A 90 -8.62 -7.30 6.96
C GLY A 90 -7.47 -8.30 7.10
N TYR A 91 -7.04 -8.95 6.02
CA TYR A 91 -5.86 -9.83 6.03
C TYR A 91 -4.54 -9.07 6.25
N ALA A 92 -4.52 -7.75 6.08
CA ALA A 92 -3.35 -6.92 6.38
C ALA A 92 -2.91 -7.00 7.85
N LEU A 93 -3.78 -7.45 8.77
CA LEU A 93 -3.45 -7.72 10.16
C LEU A 93 -2.24 -8.64 10.35
N GLU A 94 -2.00 -9.57 9.41
CA GLU A 94 -0.81 -10.44 9.43
C GLU A 94 0.50 -9.64 9.44
N TYR A 95 0.52 -8.48 8.79
CA TYR A 95 1.71 -7.66 8.63
C TYR A 95 1.85 -6.55 9.68
N VAL A 96 0.83 -6.33 10.51
CA VAL A 96 0.86 -5.33 11.58
C VAL A 96 1.86 -5.75 12.65
N ALA A 97 2.57 -4.76 13.21
CA ALA A 97 3.49 -4.99 14.31
C ALA A 97 2.74 -5.59 15.53
N GLU A 98 3.38 -6.52 16.23
CA GLU A 98 2.78 -7.27 17.35
C GLU A 98 2.10 -6.34 18.38
N GLU A 99 2.73 -5.19 18.65
CA GLU A 99 2.28 -4.20 19.61
C GLU A 99 0.92 -3.58 19.25
N LEU A 100 0.57 -3.53 17.95
CA LEU A 100 -0.70 -2.98 17.46
C LEU A 100 -1.73 -4.06 17.08
N ARG A 101 -1.37 -5.35 17.02
CA ARG A 101 -2.33 -6.41 16.69
C ARG A 101 -3.43 -6.57 17.74
N GLY A 102 -3.13 -6.27 19.00
CA GLY A 102 -4.09 -6.25 20.10
C GLY A 102 -4.79 -4.91 20.30
N ASP A 103 -4.50 -3.90 19.47
CA ASP A 103 -5.15 -2.59 19.60
C ASP A 103 -6.62 -2.71 19.22
N ARG A 104 -7.49 -2.24 20.13
CA ARG A 104 -8.94 -2.33 19.98
C ARG A 104 -9.44 -1.62 18.72
N GLU A 105 -8.83 -0.51 18.33
CA GLU A 105 -9.23 0.23 17.13
C GLU A 105 -8.85 -0.54 15.85
N VAL A 106 -7.69 -1.20 15.86
CA VAL A 106 -7.23 -2.03 14.75
C VAL A 106 -8.12 -3.27 14.59
N ALA A 107 -8.49 -3.92 15.69
CA ALA A 107 -9.44 -5.03 15.68
C ALA A 107 -10.83 -4.60 15.17
N GLN A 108 -11.35 -3.48 15.67
CA GLN A 108 -12.66 -2.97 15.24
C GLN A 108 -12.66 -2.63 13.74
N ALA A 109 -11.57 -2.04 13.23
CA ALA A 109 -11.44 -1.71 11.83
C ALA A 109 -11.53 -2.93 10.91
N ALA A 110 -11.03 -4.10 11.35
CA ALA A 110 -11.15 -5.35 10.61
C ALA A 110 -12.59 -5.92 10.64
N GLU A 111 -13.30 -5.78 11.76
CA GLU A 111 -14.69 -6.25 11.91
C GLU A 111 -15.68 -5.39 11.12
N ASP A 112 -15.46 -4.09 11.04
CA ASP A 112 -16.35 -3.15 10.35
C ASP A 112 -16.45 -3.44 8.85
N LEU A 113 -15.38 -4.00 8.24
CA LEU A 113 -15.41 -4.52 6.88
C LEU A 113 -16.45 -5.64 6.74
N GLN A 114 -16.43 -6.66 7.60
CA GLN A 114 -17.36 -7.79 7.52
C GLN A 114 -18.83 -7.35 7.68
N ARG A 115 -19.09 -6.35 8.51
CA ARG A 115 -20.44 -5.80 8.68
C ARG A 115 -20.91 -5.05 7.45
N SER A 116 -20.05 -4.22 6.84
CA SER A 116 -20.36 -3.49 5.60
C SER A 116 -20.72 -4.42 4.44
N TRP A 117 -20.02 -5.55 4.31
CA TRP A 117 -20.31 -6.56 3.30
C TRP A 117 -21.66 -7.26 3.51
N LEU A 118 -22.04 -7.53 4.76
CA LEU A 118 -23.32 -8.14 5.10
C LEU A 118 -24.51 -7.18 4.90
N GLU A 119 -24.33 -5.90 5.21
CA GLU A 119 -25.37 -4.88 5.02
C GLU A 119 -25.62 -4.60 3.53
N THR A 120 -24.58 -4.55 2.70
CA THR A 120 -24.74 -4.39 1.24
C THR A 120 -25.36 -5.61 0.58
N LEU A 121 -25.03 -6.83 1.04
CA LEU A 121 -25.68 -8.06 0.58
C LEU A 121 -27.13 -8.20 1.05
N SER A 122 -27.50 -7.64 2.20
CA SER A 122 -28.88 -7.62 2.69
C SER A 122 -29.79 -6.61 1.97
N LEU A 123 -29.20 -5.70 1.18
CA LEU A 123 -29.90 -4.64 0.43
C LEU A 123 -30.01 -4.94 -1.08
N MET A 124 -29.47 -6.07 -1.55
CA MET A 124 -29.59 -6.56 -2.93
C MET A 124 -30.51 -7.79 -2.98
#